data_AF-A0A2D5ESZ5-F1
#
_entry.id   AF-A0A2D5ESZ5-F1
#
_cell.length_a   1.000
_cell.length_b   1.000
_cell.length_c   1.000
_cell.angle_alpha   90.00
_cell.angle_beta   90.00
_cell.angle_gamma   90.00
#
_symmetry.space_group_name_H-M   'P 1'
#
loop_
_entity.id
_entity.type
_entity.pdbx_description
1 polymer ?
#
loop_
_entity_poly.entity_id
_entity_poly.type
_entity_poly.pdbx_seq_one_letter_code
_entity_poly.pdbx_strand_id
1 'polypeptide(L)'
;MTTTTESLAQKIETEVERLVREHLAVCEAAAETAVRSAFRRVSRSTSKPTRSEAKRPRPPSRRRSPEEIAALGERLYEAICRHPGETMAVIAPVVGASPGELRRPSVLLRREGRVRSVGQRHAMRYFPLDE
;
A
#
# COMPACT_ATOMS: atom_id res chain seq x y z
N MET A 1 -29.77 -2.29 -55.88
CA MET A 1 -29.16 -1.38 -54.87
C MET A 1 -28.60 -2.12 -53.64
N THR A 2 -28.80 -3.44 -53.49
CA THR A 2 -28.40 -4.23 -52.31
C THR A 2 -26.92 -4.67 -52.27
N THR A 3 -26.23 -4.67 -53.41
CA THR A 3 -24.84 -5.13 -53.51
C THR A 3 -23.82 -4.18 -52.85
N THR A 4 -24.11 -2.88 -52.80
CA THR A 4 -23.21 -1.88 -52.18
C THR A 4 -23.20 -1.99 -50.65
N THR A 5 -24.37 -2.25 -50.05
CA THR A 5 -24.51 -2.41 -48.59
C THR A 5 -23.87 -3.71 -48.10
N GLU A 6 -23.99 -4.80 -48.85
CA GLU A 6 -23.32 -6.07 -48.54
C GLU A 6 -21.79 -5.94 -48.64
N SER A 7 -21.29 -5.23 -49.66
CA SER A 7 -19.86 -4.95 -49.80
C SER A 7 -19.29 -4.07 -48.68
N LEU A 8 -20.06 -3.10 -48.19
CA LEU A 8 -19.65 -2.26 -47.06
C LEU A 8 -19.59 -3.06 -45.75
N ALA A 9 -20.57 -3.93 -45.50
CA ALA A 9 -20.58 -4.80 -44.32
C ALA A 9 -19.35 -5.73 -44.29
N GLN A 10 -19.03 -6.37 -45.42
CA GLN A 10 -17.84 -7.23 -45.56
C GLN A 10 -16.53 -6.46 -45.33
N LYS A 11 -16.44 -5.22 -45.81
CA LYS A 11 -15.28 -4.35 -45.57
C LYS A 11 -15.11 -3.99 -44.10
N ILE A 12 -16.21 -3.67 -43.42
CA ILE A 12 -16.19 -3.34 -41.99
C ILE A 12 -15.78 -4.57 -41.18
N GLU A 13 -16.35 -5.73 -41.47
CA GLU A 13 -16.01 -6.99 -40.78
C GLU A 13 -14.52 -7.31 -40.94
N THR A 14 -14.00 -7.25 -42.17
CA THR A 14 -12.57 -7.49 -42.45
C THR A 14 -11.67 -6.51 -41.70
N GLU A 15 -12.06 -5.23 -41.63
CA GLU A 15 -11.27 -4.21 -40.96
C GLU A 15 -11.33 -4.34 -39.43
N VAL A 16 -12.48 -4.71 -38.87
CA VAL A 16 -12.63 -5.02 -37.45
C VAL A 16 -11.77 -6.23 -37.08
N GLU A 17 -11.81 -7.31 -37.86
CA GLU A 17 -10.96 -8.49 -37.64
C GLU A 17 -9.48 -8.16 -37.73
N ARG A 18 -9.09 -7.28 -38.66
CA ARG A 18 -7.71 -6.80 -38.79
C ARG A 18 -7.28 -6.04 -37.54
N LEU A 19 -8.10 -5.10 -37.07
CA LEU A 19 -7.82 -4.30 -35.88
C LEU A 19 -7.78 -5.13 -34.59
N VAL A 20 -8.69 -6.10 -34.45
CA VAL A 20 -8.70 -7.01 -33.30
C VAL A 20 -7.43 -7.86 -33.27
N ARG A 21 -7.01 -8.43 -34.41
CA ARG A 21 -5.76 -9.19 -34.50
C ARG A 21 -4.54 -8.35 -34.15
N GLU A 22 -4.47 -7.11 -34.64
CA GLU A 22 -3.39 -6.17 -34.33
C GLU A 22 -3.34 -5.86 -32.82
N HIS A 23 -4.50 -5.60 -32.22
CA HIS A 23 -4.59 -5.33 -30.78
C HIS A 23 -4.18 -6.54 -29.93
N LEU A 24 -4.62 -7.75 -30.30
CA LEU A 24 -4.23 -8.98 -29.63
C LEU A 24 -2.72 -9.19 -29.68
N ALA A 25 -2.08 -8.97 -30.83
CA ALA A 25 -0.63 -9.09 -30.97
C ALA A 25 0.13 -8.11 -30.03
N VAL A 26 -0.36 -6.88 -29.88
CA VAL A 26 0.21 -5.90 -28.93
C VAL A 26 0.04 -6.37 -27.48
N CYS A 27 -1.14 -6.88 -27.13
CA CYS A 27 -1.42 -7.40 -25.80
C CYS A 27 -0.56 -8.62 -25.45
N GLU A 28 -0.38 -9.54 -26.40
CA GLU A 28 0.49 -10.71 -26.23
C GLU A 28 1.95 -10.30 -26.02
N ALA A 29 2.49 -9.40 -26.84
CA ALA A 29 3.86 -8.89 -26.67
C ALA A 29 4.05 -8.18 -25.31
N ALA A 30 3.06 -7.41 -24.87
CA ALA A 30 3.08 -6.77 -23.55
C ALA A 30 3.03 -7.80 -22.41
N ALA A 31 2.21 -8.84 -22.54
CA ALA A 31 2.13 -9.92 -21.55
C ALA A 31 3.45 -10.69 -21.46
N GLU A 32 4.06 -11.06 -22.59
CA GLU A 32 5.34 -11.77 -22.63
C GLU A 32 6.47 -10.97 -21.99
N THR A 33 6.56 -9.67 -22.29
CA THR A 33 7.58 -8.78 -21.70
C THR A 33 7.37 -8.62 -20.19
N ALA A 34 6.13 -8.47 -19.73
CA ALA A 34 5.80 -8.40 -18.31
C ALA A 34 6.21 -9.70 -17.59
N VAL A 35 5.83 -10.86 -18.12
CA VAL A 35 6.17 -12.18 -17.57
C VAL A 35 7.68 -12.37 -17.51
N ARG A 36 8.40 -12.13 -18.61
CA ARG A 36 9.87 -12.24 -18.65
C ARG A 36 10.54 -11.32 -17.63
N SER A 37 10.01 -10.11 -17.45
CA SER A 37 10.55 -9.16 -16.47
C SER A 37 10.30 -9.59 -15.02
N ALA A 38 9.12 -10.17 -14.73
CA ALA A 38 8.75 -10.68 -13.42
C ALA A 38 9.63 -11.87 -13.03
N PHE A 39 9.79 -12.85 -13.93
CA PHE A 39 10.67 -13.99 -13.70
C PHE A 39 12.14 -13.57 -13.56
N ARG A 40 12.62 -12.60 -14.35
CA ARG A 40 13.97 -12.02 -14.18
C ARG A 40 14.16 -11.35 -12.81
N ARG A 41 13.14 -10.68 -12.28
CA ARG A 41 13.15 -10.10 -10.93
C ARG A 41 13.19 -11.18 -9.85
N VAL A 42 12.43 -12.26 -10.02
CA VAL A 42 12.45 -13.43 -9.11
C VAL A 42 13.82 -14.10 -9.12
N SER A 43 14.44 -14.31 -10.28
CA SER A 43 15.80 -14.88 -10.37
C SER A 43 16.90 -13.97 -9.79
N ARG A 44 16.72 -12.65 -9.75
CA ARG A 44 17.62 -11.73 -9.02
C ARG A 44 17.33 -11.66 -7.52
N SER A 45 16.12 -12.00 -7.10
CA SER A 45 15.75 -12.02 -5.69
C SER A 45 16.34 -13.21 -4.93
N THR A 46 16.82 -14.25 -5.62
CA THR A 46 17.48 -15.41 -5.00
C THR A 46 18.98 -15.22 -4.80
N SER A 47 19.61 -14.21 -5.42
CA SER A 47 20.95 -13.78 -5.04
C SER A 47 20.85 -12.94 -3.75
N LYS A 48 20.83 -13.64 -2.62
CA LYS A 48 21.06 -13.10 -1.28
C LYS A 48 22.31 -12.19 -1.34
N PRO A 49 22.25 -10.89 -1.04
CA PRO A 49 23.46 -10.12 -0.85
C PRO A 49 24.09 -10.58 0.46
N THR A 50 25.08 -11.49 0.35
CA THR A 50 26.05 -11.77 1.41
C THR A 50 27.00 -10.59 1.53
N ARG A 51 26.52 -9.52 2.14
CA ARG A 51 27.39 -8.57 2.84
C ARG A 51 26.61 -8.00 4.01
N SER A 52 26.63 -8.75 5.11
CA SER A 52 26.38 -8.19 6.43
C SER A 52 27.52 -7.21 6.72
N GLU A 53 27.39 -6.00 6.17
CA GLU A 53 28.09 -4.85 6.71
C GLU A 53 27.66 -4.76 8.17
N ALA A 54 28.63 -4.93 9.08
CA ALA A 54 28.39 -4.96 10.50
C ALA A 54 27.59 -3.70 10.88
N LYS A 55 26.30 -3.88 11.19
CA LYS A 55 25.48 -2.79 11.71
C LYS A 55 26.18 -2.30 12.96
N ARG A 56 26.71 -1.07 12.91
CA ARG A 56 27.21 -0.37 14.09
C ARG A 56 26.19 -0.58 15.22
N PRO A 57 26.62 -0.92 16.44
CA PRO A 57 25.71 -1.06 17.56
C PRO A 57 24.90 0.23 17.66
N ARG A 58 23.57 0.12 17.47
CA ARG A 58 22.69 1.27 17.66
C ARG A 58 22.85 1.69 19.12
N PRO A 59 23.02 2.99 19.41
CA PRO A 59 23.05 3.44 20.80
C PRO A 59 21.79 2.91 21.50
N PRO A 60 21.90 2.49 22.77
CA PRO A 60 20.77 1.94 23.50
C PRO A 60 19.62 2.94 23.41
N SER A 61 18.52 2.53 22.78
CA SER A 61 17.35 3.41 22.66
C SER A 61 16.88 3.71 24.08
N ARG A 62 16.93 4.99 24.48
CA ARG A 62 16.38 5.42 25.77
C ARG A 62 14.95 4.90 25.86
N ARG A 63 14.69 4.05 26.87
CA ARG A 63 13.33 3.59 27.14
C ARG A 63 12.54 4.83 27.56
N ARG A 64 11.51 5.17 26.78
CA ARG A 64 10.58 6.25 27.13
C ARG A 64 9.95 5.94 28.48
N SER A 65 9.89 6.94 29.33
CA SER A 65 9.18 6.88 30.61
C SER A 65 7.68 6.65 30.36
N PRO A 66 6.94 6.12 31.34
CA PRO A 66 5.49 5.96 31.24
C PRO A 66 4.78 7.29 30.95
N GLU A 67 5.23 8.38 31.55
CA GLU A 67 4.69 9.73 31.35
C GLU A 67 4.85 10.22 29.92
N GLU A 68 6.04 10.05 29.32
CA GLU A 68 6.29 10.40 27.92
C GLU A 68 5.39 9.59 26.96
N ILE A 69 5.07 8.35 27.30
CA ILE A 69 4.16 7.50 26.51
C ILE A 69 2.72 7.98 26.66
N ALA A 70 2.28 8.36 27.86
CA ALA A 70 0.96 8.91 28.12
C ALA A 70 0.74 10.23 27.37
N ALA A 71 1.67 11.18 27.49
CA ALA A 71 1.61 12.46 26.78
C ALA A 71 1.61 12.30 25.25
N LEU A 72 2.33 11.30 24.72
CA LEU A 72 2.26 10.94 23.31
C LEU A 72 0.93 10.26 22.94
N GLY A 73 0.32 9.52 23.87
CA GLY A 73 -1.00 8.92 23.74
C GLY A 73 -2.10 9.97 23.60
N GLU A 74 -2.08 11.02 24.42
CA GLU A 74 -3.09 12.09 24.32
C GLU A 74 -3.03 12.81 22.98
N ARG A 75 -1.82 13.17 22.51
CA ARG A 75 -1.65 13.78 21.18
C ARG A 75 -2.09 12.85 20.05
N LEU A 76 -1.84 11.54 20.20
CA LEU A 76 -2.29 10.53 19.25
C LEU A 76 -3.81 10.42 19.22
N TYR A 77 -4.46 10.38 20.38
CA TYR A 77 -5.92 10.32 20.48
C TYR A 77 -6.56 11.55 19.84
N GLU A 78 -6.09 12.74 20.17
CA GLU A 78 -6.55 13.98 19.52
C GLU A 78 -6.42 13.94 17.99
N ALA A 79 -5.29 13.45 17.47
CA ALA A 79 -5.09 13.33 16.03
C ALA A 79 -6.05 12.31 15.39
N ILE A 80 -6.38 11.22 16.10
CA ILE A 80 -7.36 10.23 15.64
C ILE A 80 -8.78 10.81 15.65
N CYS A 81 -9.14 11.63 16.65
CA CYS A 81 -10.44 12.32 16.68
C CYS A 81 -10.58 13.33 15.52
N ARG A 82 -9.50 14.05 15.17
CA ARG A 82 -9.50 14.98 14.03
C ARG A 82 -9.53 14.25 12.67
N HIS A 83 -8.93 13.06 12.59
CA HIS A 83 -8.80 12.29 11.35
C HIS A 83 -9.22 10.83 11.53
N PRO A 84 -10.52 10.56 11.76
CA PRO A 84 -11.01 9.20 11.94
C PRO A 84 -10.92 8.42 10.63
N GLY A 85 -10.57 7.15 10.75
CA GLY A 85 -10.39 6.26 9.60
C GLY A 85 -9.06 6.46 8.88
N GLU A 86 -8.11 7.20 9.45
CA GLU A 86 -6.78 7.31 8.84
C GLU A 86 -5.81 6.21 9.27
N THR A 87 -4.77 6.02 8.45
CA THR A 87 -3.69 5.08 8.77
C THR A 87 -2.65 5.71 9.71
N MET A 88 -1.88 4.88 10.40
CA MET A 88 -0.77 5.37 11.25
C MET A 88 0.28 6.14 10.44
N ALA A 89 0.42 5.88 9.14
CA ALA A 89 1.34 6.61 8.27
C ALA A 89 0.91 8.07 8.06
N VAL A 90 -0.40 8.33 8.07
CA VAL A 90 -0.98 9.68 7.94
C VAL A 90 -1.01 10.38 9.29
N ILE A 91 -1.34 9.66 10.36
CA ILE A 91 -1.44 10.22 11.72
C ILE A 91 -0.07 10.57 12.30
N ALA A 92 0.97 9.78 11.99
CA ALA A 92 2.31 9.95 12.57
C ALA A 92 2.94 11.33 12.33
N PRO A 93 2.96 11.88 11.10
CA PRO A 93 3.39 13.25 10.83
C PRO A 93 2.62 14.31 11.63
N VAL A 94 1.30 14.16 11.78
CA VAL A 94 0.45 15.12 12.52
C VAL A 94 0.83 15.19 13.99
N VAL A 95 1.20 14.05 14.59
CA VAL A 95 1.62 13.95 15.99
C VAL A 95 3.11 14.33 16.17
N GLY A 96 3.86 14.48 15.08
CA GLY A 96 5.30 14.76 15.12
C GLY A 96 6.13 13.57 15.62
N ALA A 97 5.68 12.34 15.38
CA ALA A 97 6.34 11.12 15.82
C ALA A 97 6.43 10.09 14.69
N SER A 98 7.29 9.09 14.83
CA SER A 98 7.35 7.98 13.88
C SER A 98 6.24 6.94 14.15
N PRO A 99 5.79 6.18 13.13
CA PRO A 99 4.81 5.10 13.32
C PRO A 99 5.25 4.03 14.34
N GLY A 100 6.56 3.79 14.45
CA GLY A 100 7.14 2.86 15.42
C GLY A 100 7.03 3.37 16.87
N GLU A 101 7.14 4.68 17.08
CA GLU A 101 7.00 5.30 18.38
C GLU A 101 5.55 5.27 18.88
N LEU A 102 4.59 5.39 17.97
CA LEU A 102 3.15 5.38 18.25
C LEU A 102 2.58 3.98 18.49
N ARG A 103 3.35 2.91 18.24
CA ARG A 103 2.88 1.52 18.46
C ARG A 103 2.49 1.26 19.91
N ARG A 104 3.25 1.76 20.88
CA ARG A 104 2.93 1.54 22.31
C ARG A 104 1.74 2.39 22.78
N PRO A 105 1.73 3.72 22.56
CA PRO A 105 0.56 4.54 22.85
C PRO A 105 -0.73 4.02 22.21
N SER A 106 -0.70 3.58 20.94
CA SER A 106 -1.89 3.06 20.26
C SER A 106 -2.41 1.75 20.85
N VAL A 107 -1.54 0.91 21.41
CA VAL A 107 -1.96 -0.30 22.13
C VAL A 107 -2.62 0.06 23.45
N LEU A 108 -2.09 1.06 24.18
CA LEU A 108 -2.68 1.53 25.43
C LEU A 108 -4.07 2.14 25.19
N LEU A 109 -4.22 3.05 24.23
CA LEU A 109 -5.51 3.65 23.89
C LEU A 109 -6.57 2.62 23.48
N ARG A 110 -6.17 1.55 22.80
CA ARG A 110 -7.07 0.43 22.46
C ARG A 110 -7.45 -0.40 23.66
N ARG A 111 -6.50 -0.64 24.58
CA ARG A 111 -6.76 -1.35 25.84
C ARG A 111 -7.69 -0.57 26.75
N GLU A 112 -7.56 0.76 26.76
CA GLU A 112 -8.41 1.70 27.49
C GLU A 112 -9.78 1.90 26.82
N GLY A 113 -10.01 1.31 25.65
CA GLY A 113 -11.30 1.42 24.94
C GLY A 113 -11.55 2.78 24.29
N ARG A 114 -10.56 3.68 24.22
CA ARG A 114 -10.69 5.02 23.62
C ARG A 114 -10.56 5.03 22.10
N VAL A 115 -9.92 4.02 21.53
CA VAL A 115 -9.67 3.91 20.08
C VAL A 115 -9.97 2.49 19.62
N ARG A 116 -10.62 2.34 18.47
CA ARG A 116 -10.73 1.07 17.74
C ARG A 116 -9.89 1.10 16.48
N SER A 117 -9.46 -0.07 16.05
CA SER A 117 -8.74 -0.24 14.79
C SER A 117 -9.39 -1.28 13.91
N VAL A 118 -9.54 -0.98 12.62
CA VAL A 118 -10.14 -1.85 11.61
C VAL A 118 -9.12 -2.14 10.51
N GLY A 119 -9.12 -3.36 9.97
CA GLY A 119 -8.21 -3.77 8.90
C GLY A 119 -6.91 -4.42 9.41
N GLN A 120 -6.00 -4.69 8.48
CA GLN A 120 -4.79 -5.48 8.73
C GLN A 120 -3.55 -4.81 8.15
N ARG A 121 -2.42 -4.92 8.88
CA ARG A 121 -1.10 -4.43 8.46
C ARG A 121 -1.13 -2.97 7.98
N HIS A 122 -0.92 -2.75 6.68
CA HIS A 122 -0.85 -1.42 6.05
C HIS A 122 -2.23 -0.80 5.80
N ALA A 123 -3.28 -1.62 5.75
CA ALA A 123 -4.67 -1.17 5.59
C ALA A 123 -5.35 -0.91 6.95
N MET A 124 -4.58 -0.80 8.02
CA MET A 124 -5.10 -0.58 9.36
C MET A 124 -5.53 0.88 9.55
N ARG A 125 -6.80 1.06 9.92
CA ARG A 125 -7.51 2.33 10.04
C ARG A 125 -7.90 2.54 11.49
N TYR A 126 -7.67 3.73 12.03
CA TYR A 126 -7.92 4.05 13.44
C TYR A 126 -9.15 4.94 13.58
N PHE A 127 -10.02 4.63 14.54
CA PHE A 127 -11.23 5.41 14.82
C PHE A 127 -11.32 5.67 16.33
N PRO A 128 -11.80 6.86 16.75
CA PRO A 128 -12.15 7.06 18.14
C PRO A 128 -13.33 6.14 18.51
N LEU A 129 -13.29 5.65 19.74
CA LEU A 129 -14.44 5.09 20.45
C LEU A 129 -14.84 6.18 21.43
N ASP A 130 -15.65 7.11 20.96
CA ASP A 130 -16.35 8.02 21.85
C ASP A 130 -17.59 7.28 22.38
N GLU A 131 -17.85 7.38 23.68
CA GLU A 131 -19.09 6.91 24.32
C GLU A 131 -20.35 7.53 23.68
#